data_AF-A0A1S2Z330-F1
#
_entry.id   AF-A0A1S2Z330-F1
#
_cell.length_a   1.000
_cell.length_b   1.000
_cell.length_c   1.000
_cell.angle_alpha   90.00
_cell.angle_beta   90.00
_cell.angle_gamma   90.00
#
_symmetry.space_group_name_H-M   'P 1'
#
loop_
_entity.id
_entity.type
_entity.pdbx_description
1 polymer ?
#
loop_
_entity_poly.entity_id
_entity_poly.type
_entity_poly.pdbx_seq_one_letter_code
_entity_poly.pdbx_strand_id
1 'polypeptide(L)'
;MAIDKSIKAQNYFKSLVNKYPSSQAIKACATYYNTSIRSFQNALAELPDDRETASYDARVAGDGPDHCQSYLVVEKKVNISLITTLNNDMQFLSFVAFLSVERLPSK
;
A
#
# COMPACT_ATOMS: atom_id res chain seq x y z
N MET A 1 5.18 11.76 -0.05
CA MET A 1 6.08 10.63 -0.40
C MET A 1 5.37 9.27 -0.42
N ALA A 2 4.91 8.72 0.72
CA ALA A 2 4.23 7.41 0.75
C ALA A 2 2.89 7.43 0.00
N ILE A 3 2.03 8.41 0.28
CA ILE A 3 0.74 8.63 -0.43
C ILE A 3 0.97 8.71 -1.96
N ASP A 4 1.90 9.55 -2.41
CA ASP A 4 2.18 9.71 -3.85
C ASP A 4 2.66 8.41 -4.51
N LYS A 5 3.50 7.63 -3.80
CA LYS A 5 3.96 6.33 -4.27
C LYS A 5 2.81 5.31 -4.34
N SER A 6 1.91 5.29 -3.35
CA SER A 6 0.70 4.46 -3.39
C SER A 6 -0.20 4.82 -4.57
N ILE A 7 -0.39 6.13 -4.85
CA ILE A 7 -1.18 6.59 -6.01
C ILE A 7 -0.54 6.15 -7.32
N LYS A 8 0.79 6.32 -7.45
CA LYS A 8 1.52 5.88 -8.65
C LYS A 8 1.41 4.36 -8.84
N ALA A 9 1.56 3.59 -7.77
CA ALA A 9 1.39 2.15 -7.79
C ALA A 9 -0.04 1.74 -8.20
N GLN A 10 -1.06 2.39 -7.65
CA GLN A 10 -2.43 2.15 -8.05
C GLN A 10 -2.64 2.41 -9.55
N ASN A 11 -2.15 3.55 -10.06
CA ASN A 11 -2.27 3.89 -11.47
C ASN A 11 -1.54 2.87 -12.36
N TYR A 12 -0.39 2.37 -11.90
CA TYR A 12 0.29 1.26 -12.55
C TYR A 12 -0.59 0.01 -12.61
N PHE A 13 -1.21 -0.41 -11.49
CA PHE A 13 -2.15 -1.56 -11.52
C PHE A 13 -3.35 -1.32 -12.44
N LYS A 14 -3.94 -0.12 -12.44
CA LYS A 14 -5.01 0.25 -13.37
C LYS A 14 -4.57 0.11 -14.83
N SER A 15 -3.32 0.48 -15.15
CA SER A 15 -2.76 0.26 -16.50
C SER A 15 -2.56 -1.23 -16.82
N LEU A 16 -2.16 -2.03 -15.83
CA LEU A 16 -1.98 -3.47 -15.99
C LEU A 16 -3.31 -4.21 -16.18
N VAL A 17 -4.42 -3.72 -15.63
CA VAL A 17 -5.75 -4.29 -15.88
C VAL A 17 -6.07 -4.31 -17.38
N ASN A 18 -5.68 -3.26 -18.13
CA ASN A 18 -5.89 -3.22 -19.57
C ASN A 18 -5.01 -4.24 -20.32
N LYS A 19 -3.79 -4.48 -19.82
CA LYS A 19 -2.85 -5.46 -20.41
C LYS A 19 -3.24 -6.90 -20.06
N TYR A 20 -3.82 -7.11 -18.88
CA TYR A 20 -4.19 -8.42 -18.34
C TYR A 20 -5.67 -8.44 -17.91
N PRO A 21 -6.62 -8.27 -18.84
CA PRO A 21 -8.04 -8.09 -18.50
C PRO A 21 -8.68 -9.32 -17.84
N SER A 22 -8.07 -10.50 -17.99
CA SER A 22 -8.51 -11.75 -17.35
C SER A 22 -7.87 -12.01 -15.98
N SER A 23 -6.86 -11.23 -15.58
CA SER A 23 -6.20 -11.42 -14.27
C SER A 23 -7.02 -10.77 -13.17
N GLN A 24 -7.64 -11.60 -12.33
CA GLN A 24 -8.35 -11.13 -11.14
C GLN A 24 -7.38 -10.59 -10.08
N ALA A 25 -6.17 -11.15 -10.00
CA ALA A 25 -5.13 -10.68 -9.09
C ALA A 25 -4.76 -9.21 -9.36
N ILE A 26 -4.55 -8.83 -10.62
CA ILE A 26 -4.21 -7.46 -11.00
C ILE A 26 -5.37 -6.48 -10.71
N LYS A 27 -6.61 -6.89 -10.96
CA LYS A 27 -7.80 -6.09 -10.61
C LYS A 27 -7.90 -5.89 -9.10
N ALA A 28 -7.68 -6.95 -8.32
CA ALA A 28 -7.69 -6.89 -6.86
C ALA A 28 -6.60 -5.96 -6.33
N CYS A 29 -5.38 -6.03 -6.88
CA CYS A 29 -4.29 -5.10 -6.53
C CYS A 29 -4.68 -3.62 -6.70
N ALA A 30 -5.33 -3.25 -7.80
CA ALA A 30 -5.78 -1.86 -7.99
C ALA A 30 -6.76 -1.41 -6.89
N THR A 31 -7.61 -2.32 -6.41
CA THR A 31 -8.54 -2.09 -5.30
C THR A 31 -7.83 -2.01 -3.95
N TYR A 32 -6.92 -2.95 -3.66
CA TYR A 32 -6.15 -2.97 -2.41
C TYR A 32 -5.25 -1.75 -2.21
N TYR A 33 -4.81 -1.12 -3.30
CA TYR A 33 -4.09 0.15 -3.20
C TYR A 33 -4.98 1.33 -2.81
N ASN A 34 -6.31 1.27 -2.98
CA ASN A 34 -7.21 2.29 -2.41
C ASN A 34 -7.12 2.30 -0.88
N THR A 35 -7.14 1.11 -0.26
CA THR A 35 -7.03 0.98 1.20
C THR A 35 -5.71 1.54 1.71
N SER A 36 -4.58 1.24 1.06
CA SER A 36 -3.29 1.81 1.44
C SER A 36 -3.21 3.33 1.31
N ILE A 37 -3.77 3.90 0.23
CA ILE A 37 -3.82 5.36 0.05
C ILE A 37 -4.62 5.99 1.19
N ARG A 38 -5.80 5.45 1.48
CA ARG A 38 -6.68 5.98 2.54
C ARG A 38 -6.03 5.88 3.91
N SER A 39 -5.44 4.73 4.26
CA SER A 39 -4.76 4.55 5.56
C SER A 39 -3.59 5.51 5.73
N PHE A 40 -2.76 5.74 4.70
CA PHE A 40 -1.71 6.76 4.79
C PHE A 40 -2.27 8.19 4.95
N GLN A 41 -3.41 8.49 4.31
CA GLN A 41 -4.06 9.81 4.42
C GLN A 41 -4.63 10.03 5.82
N ASN A 42 -5.31 9.01 6.38
CA ASN A 42 -5.82 9.05 7.73
C ASN A 42 -4.69 9.19 8.75
N ALA A 43 -3.63 8.37 8.64
CA ALA A 43 -2.49 8.45 9.55
C ALA A 43 -1.89 9.85 9.60
N LEU A 44 -1.81 10.54 8.46
CA LEU A 44 -1.33 11.92 8.40
C LEU A 44 -2.31 12.91 9.05
N ALA A 45 -3.62 12.70 8.88
CA ALA A 45 -4.66 13.55 9.42
C ALA A 45 -4.81 13.42 10.94
N GLU A 46 -4.60 12.21 11.48
CA GLU A 46 -4.75 11.89 12.91
C GLU A 46 -3.49 12.22 13.72
N LEU A 47 -2.31 12.23 13.08
CA LEU A 47 -1.02 12.51 13.70
C LEU A 47 -0.97 13.66 14.72
N PRO A 48 -1.62 14.83 14.51
CA PRO A 48 -1.58 15.93 15.49
C PRO A 48 -2.37 15.67 16.78
N ASP A 49 -3.39 14.81 16.72
CA ASP A 49 -4.46 14.69 17.72
C ASP A 49 -4.53 13.31 18.37
N ASP A 50 -4.33 12.24 17.59
CA ASP A 50 -4.39 10.85 18.02
C ASP A 50 -3.26 10.04 17.38
N ARG A 51 -2.18 9.88 18.15
CA ARG A 51 -1.00 9.13 17.69
C ARG A 51 -1.22 7.63 17.63
N GLU A 52 -2.08 7.09 18.48
CA GLU A 52 -2.34 5.65 18.51
C GLU A 52 -3.08 5.25 17.24
N THR A 53 -4.12 6.00 16.88
CA THR A 53 -4.84 5.76 15.62
C THR A 53 -3.94 6.06 14.41
N ALA A 54 -3.14 7.14 14.47
CA ALA A 54 -2.20 7.44 13.38
C ALA A 54 -1.14 6.36 13.15
N SER A 55 -0.60 5.75 14.22
CA SER A 55 0.40 4.68 14.08
C SER A 55 -0.25 3.38 13.59
N TYR A 56 -1.45 3.08 14.07
CA TYR A 56 -2.27 1.98 13.57
C TYR A 56 -2.55 2.12 12.07
N ASP A 57 -3.04 3.28 11.62
CA ASP A 57 -3.35 3.52 10.22
C ASP A 57 -2.09 3.52 9.34
N ALA A 58 -0.96 4.01 9.84
CA ALA A 58 0.32 3.90 9.15
C ALA A 58 0.73 2.43 8.95
N ARG A 59 0.49 1.56 9.94
CA ARG A 59 0.74 0.11 9.86
C ARG A 59 -0.21 -0.59 8.90
N VAL A 60 -1.51 -0.31 8.97
CA VAL A 60 -2.56 -0.88 8.09
C VAL A 60 -2.33 -0.49 6.62
N ALA A 61 -1.68 0.64 6.36
CA ALA A 61 -1.34 1.02 4.99
C ALA A 61 -0.50 -0.01 4.22
N GLY A 62 0.20 -0.92 4.93
CA GLY A 62 0.95 -2.04 4.34
C GLY A 62 0.10 -3.22 3.86
N ASP A 63 -1.14 -3.35 4.34
CA ASP A 63 -2.01 -4.50 4.06
C ASP A 63 -2.40 -4.59 2.58
N GLY A 64 -2.59 -3.46 1.91
CA GLY A 64 -2.92 -3.43 0.50
C GLY A 64 -1.84 -4.10 -0.38
N PRO A 65 -0.56 -3.68 -0.28
CA PRO A 65 0.58 -4.34 -0.89
C PRO A 65 0.70 -5.83 -0.55
N ASP A 66 0.48 -6.21 0.71
CA ASP A 66 0.60 -7.60 1.16
C ASP A 66 -0.49 -8.51 0.57
N HIS A 67 -1.75 -8.06 0.63
CA HIS A 67 -2.86 -8.76 -0.02
C HIS A 67 -2.67 -8.83 -1.54
N CYS A 68 -2.22 -7.75 -2.18
CA CYS A 68 -1.87 -7.76 -3.59
C CYS A 68 -0.80 -8.81 -3.91
N GLN A 69 0.28 -8.87 -3.12
CA GLN A 69 1.35 -9.85 -3.30
C GLN A 69 0.83 -11.29 -3.17
N SER A 70 0.02 -11.57 -2.14
CA SER A 70 -0.56 -12.89 -1.91
C SER A 70 -1.41 -13.37 -3.09
N TYR A 71 -2.18 -12.48 -3.71
CA TYR A 71 -2.98 -12.80 -4.90
C TYR A 71 -2.14 -12.97 -6.17
N LEU A 72 -0.99 -12.31 -6.26
CA LEU A 72 -0.11 -12.42 -7.41
C LEU A 72 0.74 -13.69 -7.41
N VAL A 73 1.09 -14.24 -6.25
CA VAL A 73 1.86 -15.49 -6.16
C VAL A 73 1.14 -16.67 -6.82
N VAL A 74 -0.20 -16.65 -6.82
CA VAL A 74 -1.02 -17.68 -7.48
C VAL A 74 -1.29 -17.41 -8.96
N GLU A 75 -0.90 -16.23 -9.47
CA GLU A 75 -1.08 -15.83 -10.87
C GLU A 75 0.13 -16.26 -11.72
N LYS A 76 -0.12 -17.09 -12.74
CA LYS A 76 0.94 -17.62 -13.62
C LYS A 76 1.12 -16.83 -14.92
N LYS A 77 0.20 -15.91 -15.23
CA LYS A 77 0.15 -15.22 -16.53
C LYS A 77 0.86 -13.86 -16.56
N VAL A 78 1.32 -13.39 -15.41
CA VAL A 78 1.93 -12.06 -15.25
C VAL A 78 3.36 -12.21 -14.76
N ASN A 79 4.30 -11.46 -15.34
CA ASN A 79 5.62 -11.32 -14.72
C ASN A 79 5.48 -10.41 -13.50
N ILE A 80 5.61 -11.00 -12.31
CA ILE A 80 5.34 -10.32 -11.05
C ILE A 80 6.58 -9.64 -10.44
N SER A 81 7.78 -9.77 -11.00
CA SER A 81 9.02 -9.29 -10.33
C SER A 81 9.00 -7.79 -10.01
N LEU A 82 8.60 -6.95 -10.97
CA LEU A 82 8.45 -5.50 -10.77
C LEU A 82 7.34 -5.18 -9.77
N ILE A 83 6.27 -5.98 -9.77
CA ILE A 83 5.13 -5.79 -8.88
C ILE A 83 5.51 -6.16 -7.45
N THR A 84 6.25 -7.25 -7.25
CA THR A 84 6.76 -7.68 -5.96
C THR A 84 7.72 -6.65 -5.37
N THR A 85 8.61 -6.08 -6.19
CA THR A 85 9.49 -4.98 -5.74
C THR A 85 8.65 -3.79 -5.28
N LEU A 86 7.65 -3.40 -6.05
CA LEU A 86 6.76 -2.30 -5.72
C LEU A 86 5.96 -2.57 -4.42
N ASN A 87 5.44 -3.79 -4.23
CA ASN A 87 4.72 -4.15 -3.01
C ASN A 87 5.65 -4.12 -1.79
N ASN A 88 6.88 -4.60 -1.92
CA ASN A 88 7.87 -4.56 -0.85
C ASN A 88 8.25 -3.12 -0.47
N ASP A 89 8.46 -2.24 -1.46
CA ASP A 89 8.72 -0.81 -1.23
C ASP A 89 7.58 -0.17 -0.42
N MET A 90 6.33 -0.53 -0.72
CA MET A 90 5.18 0.04 -0.04
C MET A 90 4.98 -0.52 1.37
N GLN A 91 5.25 -1.81 1.60
CA GLN A 91 5.30 -2.38 2.94
C GLN A 91 6.40 -1.71 3.79
N PHE A 92 7.58 -1.48 3.19
CA PHE A 92 8.67 -0.76 3.85
C PHE A 92 8.25 0.66 4.25
N LEU A 93 7.60 1.40 3.35
CA LEU A 93 7.11 2.75 3.65
C LEU A 93 6.03 2.78 4.73
N SER A 94 5.14 1.79 4.76
CA SER A 94 4.17 1.62 5.85
C SER A 94 4.88 1.41 7.19
N PHE A 95 5.87 0.53 7.23
CA PHE A 95 6.63 0.29 8.46
C PHE A 95 7.45 1.50 8.92
N VAL A 96 8.08 2.23 7.99
CA VAL A 96 8.78 3.49 8.30
C VAL A 96 7.80 4.53 8.84
N ALA A 97 6.61 4.67 8.25
CA ALA A 97 5.58 5.60 8.73
C ALA A 97 5.13 5.23 10.15
N PHE A 98 4.82 3.96 10.41
CA PHE A 98 4.48 3.46 11.74
C PHE A 98 5.57 3.82 12.78
N LEU A 99 6.82 3.44 12.51
CA LEU A 99 7.92 3.74 13.41
C LEU A 99 8.14 5.25 13.60
N SER A 100 7.88 6.04 12.57
CA SER A 100 8.01 7.50 12.67
C SER A 100 6.99 8.06 13.66
N VAL A 101 5.72 7.60 13.61
CA VAL A 101 4.69 8.04 14.57
C VAL A 101 5.04 7.61 16.00
N GLU A 102 5.41 6.33 16.18
CA GLU A 102 5.75 5.75 17.49
C GLU A 102 6.96 6.41 18.18
N ARG A 103 7.87 7.01 17.39
CA ARG A 103 9.10 7.62 17.90
C ARG A 103 9.02 9.14 18.07
N LEU A 104 7.88 9.75 17.76
CA LEU A 104 7.75 11.18 18.00
C LEU A 104 7.79 11.47 19.52
N PRO A 105 8.49 12.54 19.96
CA PRO A 105 8.47 12.94 21.36
C PRO A 105 7.04 13.18 21.84
N SER A 106 6.67 12.69 23.01
CA SER A 106 5.40 13.06 23.65
C SER A 106 5.31 14.58 23.77
N LYS A 107 4.11 15.14 23.54
CA LYS A 107 3.86 16.56 23.86
C LYS A 107 3.97 16.80 25.36
#